data_AF-A0A4P5Z391-F1
#
_entry.id   AF-A0A4P5Z391-F1
#
_cell.length_a   1.000
_cell.length_b   1.000
_cell.length_c   1.000
_cell.angle_alpha   90.00
_cell.angle_beta   90.00
_cell.angle_gamma   90.00
#
_symmetry.space_group_name_H-M   'P 1'
#
loop_
_entity.id
_entity.type
_entity.pdbx_description
1 polymer ?
#
loop_
_entity_poly.entity_id
_entity_poly.type
_entity_poly.pdbx_seq_one_letter_code
_entity_poly.pdbx_strand_id
1 'polypeptide(L)'
;MEPKEDRALLTVTSGNDQGVLVKGVPTAINGWNPVTNKNQGITLDVHAGTVAAFDELTVTLPGVTTPVVRIDFEPPKYADGKDVVGVDGWEVSKFCAAPATSVVSATACAPGLRELHQTLTQARQAVAARSLPIAAAESKLVAARAELASATARIAAEGAKYGAGGASGVTAAMLTTNQIDTLARAASRAEREAAVRANEAKLAAGNLALAQAEGLPTTDKTRAAAIKTAGKTVTDAGTALATAKAALGDEKKATTYTPLSPVYPAKSTGRRRALAEWIGAKENPLTARVAVNHIWAWHFHEPLVRTVYDFGRFGARPTHPELLDWLAVEFMESGWSMKHLHRLVVTSAAFRRVSAFESVSVREQAGADAKPLSPSHSHTLIPAHSADSENRLLWRMNTGRMEAEVVRDSILHLAGELDPKLGGQELENKDMATTTRRSLYYAVFPELGGAGEFTGLFDAPDPNECYRRSRSIIPQQALALTNSKFIHDHAAALAKRVGAPNSDAARPGNAGFVTAAFEHILSRPPSRAELAECEGYLQQQSASSPKDGGSRARESLVRALLNQNDFLTVR
;
A
#
# COMPACT_ATOMS: atom_id res chain seq x y z
N MET A 1 -16.27 26.49 -66.01
CA MET A 1 -17.51 27.30 -65.93
C MET A 1 -17.18 28.62 -65.24
N GLU A 2 -17.74 29.73 -65.71
CA GLU A 2 -17.59 31.07 -65.13
C GLU A 2 -18.97 31.61 -64.72
N PRO A 3 -19.47 31.26 -63.51
CA PRO A 3 -20.85 31.54 -63.11
C PRO A 3 -21.21 33.03 -63.07
N LYS A 4 -20.22 33.90 -62.78
CA LYS A 4 -20.42 35.35 -62.73
C LYS A 4 -20.66 35.98 -64.11
N GLU A 5 -20.22 35.32 -65.17
CA GLU A 5 -20.35 35.80 -66.55
C GLU A 5 -21.44 35.06 -67.34
N ASP A 6 -22.19 34.17 -66.67
CA ASP A 6 -23.20 33.29 -67.27
C ASP A 6 -22.65 32.40 -68.42
N ARG A 7 -21.38 31.98 -68.32
CA ARG A 7 -20.67 31.27 -69.39
C ARG A 7 -20.11 29.92 -68.95
N ALA A 8 -20.22 28.93 -69.82
CA ALA A 8 -19.53 27.65 -69.73
C ALA A 8 -18.99 27.22 -71.09
N LEU A 9 -18.01 26.30 -71.06
CA LEU A 9 -17.55 25.59 -72.24
C LEU A 9 -18.09 24.16 -72.16
N LEU A 10 -18.98 23.79 -73.09
CA LEU A 10 -19.55 22.46 -73.17
C LEU A 10 -18.62 21.54 -73.95
N THR A 11 -18.28 20.41 -73.34
CA THR A 11 -17.60 19.29 -74.00
C THR A 11 -18.48 18.06 -73.86
N VAL A 12 -18.73 17.36 -74.95
CA VAL A 12 -19.52 16.11 -74.99
C VAL A 12 -18.62 15.01 -75.51
N THR A 13 -18.51 13.92 -74.77
CA THR A 13 -17.78 12.71 -75.15
C THR A 13 -18.75 11.56 -75.38
N SER A 14 -18.44 10.70 -76.33
CA SER A 14 -19.18 9.46 -76.59
C SER A 14 -18.91 8.45 -75.48
N GLY A 15 -19.96 7.86 -74.91
CA GLY A 15 -19.83 6.84 -73.86
C GLY A 15 -19.19 5.54 -74.36
N ASN A 16 -19.31 5.23 -75.66
CA ASN A 16 -18.86 3.94 -76.23
C ASN A 16 -17.35 3.88 -76.46
N ASP A 17 -16.74 4.97 -76.93
CA ASP A 17 -15.34 5.02 -77.36
C ASP A 17 -14.56 6.18 -76.73
N GLN A 18 -15.20 6.95 -75.84
CA GLN A 18 -14.63 8.15 -75.21
C GLN A 18 -14.19 9.23 -76.22
N GLY A 19 -14.63 9.12 -77.48
CA GLY A 19 -14.36 10.11 -78.52
C GLY A 19 -15.02 11.45 -78.21
N VAL A 20 -14.31 12.55 -78.40
CA VAL A 20 -14.86 13.89 -78.17
C VAL A 20 -15.76 14.27 -79.34
N LEU A 21 -17.07 14.35 -79.09
CA LEU A 21 -18.10 14.70 -80.07
C LEU A 21 -18.27 16.22 -80.20
N VAL A 22 -18.16 16.93 -79.07
CA VAL A 22 -18.22 18.38 -78.98
C VAL A 22 -17.10 18.83 -78.05
N LYS A 23 -16.31 19.83 -78.43
CA LYS A 23 -15.17 20.29 -77.63
C LYS A 23 -15.25 21.80 -77.38
N GLY A 24 -15.46 22.17 -76.13
CA GLY A 24 -15.33 23.55 -75.66
C GLY A 24 -16.23 24.56 -76.37
N VAL A 25 -17.49 24.20 -76.63
CA VAL A 25 -18.46 25.14 -77.23
C VAL A 25 -18.91 26.15 -76.17
N PRO A 26 -18.84 27.47 -76.40
CA PRO A 26 -19.40 28.45 -75.49
C PRO A 26 -20.92 28.27 -75.36
N THR A 27 -21.38 28.03 -74.14
CA THR A 27 -22.78 27.80 -73.81
C THR A 27 -23.18 28.67 -72.62
N ALA A 28 -24.33 29.34 -72.71
CA ALA A 28 -24.88 30.09 -71.60
C ALA A 28 -25.39 29.12 -70.51
N ILE A 29 -25.19 29.47 -69.25
CA ILE A 29 -25.64 28.64 -68.12
C ILE A 29 -27.01 29.09 -67.59
N ASN A 30 -27.63 30.08 -68.27
CA ASN A 30 -28.97 30.61 -68.02
C ASN A 30 -29.21 30.99 -66.54
N GLY A 31 -28.22 31.64 -65.94
CA GLY A 31 -28.28 32.12 -64.56
C GLY A 31 -28.25 31.02 -63.51
N TRP A 32 -27.77 29.81 -63.84
CA TRP A 32 -27.66 28.72 -62.88
C TRP A 32 -26.71 29.08 -61.72
N ASN A 33 -27.26 29.20 -60.51
CA ASN A 33 -26.50 29.44 -59.29
C ASN A 33 -27.00 28.53 -58.13
N PRO A 34 -26.34 27.38 -57.90
CA PRO A 34 -26.76 26.42 -56.89
C PRO A 34 -26.56 26.92 -55.44
N VAL A 35 -25.81 28.02 -55.23
CA VAL A 35 -25.59 28.61 -53.89
C VAL A 35 -26.81 29.40 -53.42
N THR A 36 -27.44 30.16 -54.32
CA THR A 36 -28.60 31.01 -54.00
C THR A 36 -29.93 30.34 -54.27
N ASN A 37 -30.00 29.40 -55.21
CA ASN A 37 -31.22 28.66 -55.52
C ASN A 37 -30.93 27.16 -55.67
N LYS A 38 -31.10 26.42 -54.57
CA LYS A 38 -30.77 24.98 -54.48
C LYS A 38 -31.60 24.10 -55.42
N ASN A 39 -32.72 24.59 -55.93
CA ASN A 39 -33.65 23.83 -56.77
C ASN A 39 -33.60 24.25 -58.25
N GLN A 40 -32.70 25.16 -58.63
CA GLN A 40 -32.55 25.56 -60.02
C GLN A 40 -31.81 24.46 -60.79
N GLY A 41 -32.52 23.78 -61.70
CA GLY A 41 -31.94 22.75 -62.55
C GLY A 41 -31.11 23.32 -63.71
N ILE A 42 -30.19 22.51 -64.23
CA ILE A 42 -29.56 22.73 -65.54
C ILE A 42 -30.43 22.03 -66.58
N THR A 43 -30.81 22.75 -67.62
CA THR A 43 -31.58 22.20 -68.75
C THR A 43 -30.65 22.02 -69.94
N LEU A 44 -30.57 20.79 -70.45
CA LEU A 44 -29.88 20.46 -71.70
C LEU A 44 -30.95 20.16 -72.73
N ASP A 45 -31.14 21.06 -73.68
CA ASP A 45 -32.10 20.86 -74.76
C ASP A 45 -31.44 20.09 -75.91
N VAL A 46 -32.15 19.11 -76.45
CA VAL A 46 -31.72 18.28 -77.57
C VAL A 46 -32.72 18.50 -78.70
N HIS A 47 -32.22 18.61 -79.94
CA HIS A 47 -33.08 18.92 -81.09
C HIS A 47 -34.30 17.99 -81.17
N ALA A 48 -35.45 18.56 -81.55
CA ALA A 48 -36.70 17.81 -81.69
C ALA A 48 -36.51 16.59 -82.59
N GLY A 49 -36.88 15.40 -82.08
CA GLY A 49 -36.73 14.12 -82.77
C GLY A 49 -35.44 13.35 -82.45
N THR A 50 -34.58 13.85 -81.55
CA THR A 50 -33.38 13.14 -81.09
C THR A 50 -33.53 12.61 -79.66
N VAL A 51 -32.86 11.49 -79.37
CA VAL A 51 -32.76 10.92 -78.02
C VAL A 51 -31.28 10.92 -77.65
N ALA A 52 -30.92 11.61 -76.56
CA ALA A 52 -29.59 11.57 -75.97
C ALA A 52 -29.66 10.89 -74.61
N ALA A 53 -28.77 9.92 -74.38
CA ALA A 53 -28.57 9.29 -73.07
C ALA A 53 -27.27 9.86 -72.46
N PHE A 54 -27.33 10.24 -71.19
CA PHE A 54 -26.21 10.81 -70.45
C PHE A 54 -25.74 9.79 -69.40
N ASP A 55 -24.43 9.60 -69.28
CA ASP A 55 -23.82 8.63 -68.36
C ASP A 55 -23.12 9.33 -67.17
N GLU A 56 -22.42 10.44 -67.45
CA GLU A 56 -21.79 11.27 -66.43
C GLU A 56 -21.90 12.76 -66.81
N LEU A 57 -22.17 13.62 -65.82
CA LEU A 57 -22.06 15.07 -65.93
C LEU A 57 -21.00 15.59 -64.95
N THR A 58 -20.03 16.32 -65.48
CA THR A 58 -18.88 16.81 -64.71
C THR A 58 -18.74 18.32 -64.89
N VAL A 59 -18.68 19.08 -63.80
CA VAL A 59 -18.51 20.55 -63.80
C VAL A 59 -17.17 20.92 -63.19
N THR A 60 -16.33 21.60 -63.96
CA THR A 60 -15.01 22.10 -63.52
C THR A 60 -14.94 23.63 -63.56
N LEU A 61 -14.15 24.19 -62.64
CA LEU A 61 -13.80 25.61 -62.65
C LEU A 61 -12.53 25.84 -63.49
N PRO A 62 -12.35 27.04 -64.07
CA PRO A 62 -11.15 27.38 -64.83
C PRO A 62 -9.89 27.15 -63.98
N GLY A 63 -8.92 26.40 -64.51
CA GLY A 63 -7.65 26.11 -63.82
C GLY A 63 -7.71 25.02 -62.75
N VAL A 64 -8.88 24.41 -62.50
CA VAL A 64 -9.05 23.32 -61.52
C VAL A 64 -9.32 22.01 -62.26
N THR A 65 -8.45 21.02 -62.08
CA THR A 65 -8.59 19.69 -62.71
C THR A 65 -9.57 18.78 -61.98
N THR A 66 -9.81 19.03 -60.69
CA THR A 66 -10.78 18.28 -59.89
C THR A 66 -12.20 18.82 -60.12
N PRO A 67 -13.18 17.97 -60.44
CA PRO A 67 -14.55 18.42 -60.63
C PRO A 67 -15.17 18.95 -59.35
N VAL A 68 -15.89 20.07 -59.48
CA VAL A 68 -16.62 20.72 -58.38
C VAL A 68 -17.99 20.08 -58.20
N VAL A 69 -18.58 19.61 -59.28
CA VAL A 69 -19.79 18.76 -59.28
C VAL A 69 -19.53 17.59 -60.21
N ARG A 70 -19.83 16.38 -59.75
CA ARG A 70 -19.83 15.16 -60.55
C ARG A 70 -21.15 14.45 -60.27
N ILE A 71 -21.90 14.16 -61.33
CA ILE A 71 -23.14 13.40 -61.28
C ILE A 71 -22.92 12.19 -62.17
N ASP A 72 -22.80 11.01 -61.57
CA ASP A 72 -22.83 9.75 -62.29
C ASP A 72 -24.27 9.22 -62.35
N PHE A 73 -24.62 8.58 -63.46
CA PHE A 73 -25.93 7.95 -63.65
C PHE A 73 -25.83 6.41 -63.55
N GLU A 74 -24.69 5.86 -63.12
CA GLU A 74 -24.54 4.43 -62.82
C GLU A 74 -25.30 4.04 -61.54
N PRO A 75 -26.02 2.90 -61.52
CA PRO A 75 -26.61 2.40 -60.29
C PRO A 75 -25.52 2.00 -59.27
N PRO A 76 -25.74 2.20 -57.97
CA PRO A 76 -24.78 1.78 -56.94
C PRO A 76 -24.51 0.27 -57.01
N LYS A 77 -23.25 -0.14 -56.91
CA LYS A 77 -22.88 -1.57 -56.79
C LYS A 77 -23.14 -2.03 -55.36
N TYR A 78 -24.14 -2.89 -55.18
CA TYR A 78 -24.48 -3.47 -53.89
C TYR A 78 -23.75 -4.81 -53.65
N ALA A 79 -23.28 -5.02 -52.41
CA ALA A 79 -22.70 -6.30 -51.99
C ALA A 79 -23.80 -7.27 -51.55
N ASP A 80 -23.67 -8.53 -51.95
CA ASP A 80 -24.60 -9.63 -51.63
C ASP A 80 -24.86 -9.73 -50.11
N GLY A 81 -26.14 -9.77 -49.71
CA GLY A 81 -26.55 -9.91 -48.31
C GLY A 81 -26.50 -8.63 -47.45
N LYS A 82 -26.16 -7.47 -48.01
CA LYS A 82 -26.32 -6.18 -47.32
C LYS A 82 -27.69 -5.56 -47.59
N ASP A 83 -28.24 -4.91 -46.57
CA ASP A 83 -29.46 -4.11 -46.69
C ASP A 83 -29.15 -2.84 -47.51
N VAL A 84 -30.05 -2.47 -48.41
CA VAL A 84 -29.89 -1.27 -49.27
C VAL A 84 -30.25 -0.04 -48.44
N VAL A 85 -29.36 0.35 -47.53
CA VAL A 85 -29.56 1.56 -46.73
C VAL A 85 -28.86 2.73 -47.40
N GLY A 86 -29.67 3.69 -47.83
CA GLY A 86 -29.29 5.10 -48.05
C GLY A 86 -27.93 5.33 -48.67
N VAL A 87 -27.88 5.46 -49.99
CA VAL A 87 -26.75 6.07 -50.68
C VAL A 87 -26.59 7.50 -50.15
N ASP A 88 -25.38 7.86 -49.72
CA ASP A 88 -25.10 9.19 -49.19
C ASP A 88 -25.43 10.25 -50.27
N GLY A 89 -26.41 11.11 -50.01
CA GLY A 89 -26.92 12.11 -50.97
C GLY A 89 -28.22 11.78 -51.70
N TRP A 90 -28.84 10.60 -51.48
CA TRP A 90 -30.14 10.24 -52.07
C TRP A 90 -31.28 10.34 -51.03
N GLU A 91 -32.35 11.06 -51.35
CA GLU A 91 -33.55 11.15 -50.50
C GLU A 91 -34.59 10.08 -50.87
N VAL A 92 -35.18 9.46 -49.85
CA VAL A 92 -36.26 8.47 -50.03
C VAL A 92 -37.51 9.18 -50.54
N SER A 93 -38.04 8.73 -51.68
CA SER A 93 -39.31 9.22 -52.22
C SER A 93 -40.42 9.14 -51.18
N LYS A 94 -41.22 10.22 -51.07
CA LYS A 94 -42.42 10.31 -50.22
C LYS A 94 -43.50 9.23 -50.49
N PHE A 95 -43.35 8.45 -51.56
CA PHE A 95 -44.23 7.33 -51.90
C PHE A 95 -43.74 5.97 -51.35
N CYS A 96 -42.55 5.91 -50.73
CA CYS A 96 -42.04 4.70 -50.11
C CYS A 96 -42.62 4.54 -48.70
N ALA A 97 -43.42 3.48 -48.47
CA ALA A 97 -43.92 3.11 -47.15
C ALA A 97 -42.93 2.20 -46.42
N ALA A 98 -42.54 2.55 -45.20
CA ALA A 98 -41.75 1.68 -44.34
C ALA A 98 -42.62 0.54 -43.75
N PRO A 99 -42.06 -0.67 -43.53
CA PRO A 99 -40.68 -1.09 -43.75
C PRO A 99 -40.58 -2.06 -44.94
N ALA A 100 -40.04 -1.60 -46.07
CA ALA A 100 -39.57 -2.49 -47.12
C ALA A 100 -38.05 -2.65 -46.96
N THR A 101 -37.59 -3.83 -46.49
CA THR A 101 -36.17 -4.20 -46.51
C THR A 101 -35.86 -4.84 -47.86
N SER A 102 -35.06 -4.18 -48.69
CA SER A 102 -34.57 -4.74 -49.95
C SER A 102 -33.18 -5.32 -49.73
N VAL A 103 -33.06 -6.65 -49.76
CA VAL A 103 -31.76 -7.34 -49.69
C VAL A 103 -31.32 -7.68 -51.10
N VAL A 104 -30.14 -7.22 -51.51
CA VAL A 104 -29.55 -7.59 -52.80
C VAL A 104 -29.08 -9.04 -52.70
N SER A 105 -29.59 -9.89 -53.59
CA SER A 105 -29.20 -11.29 -53.69
C SER A 105 -28.67 -11.59 -55.10
N ALA A 106 -27.38 -11.89 -55.19
CA ALA A 106 -26.74 -12.34 -56.43
C ALA A 106 -27.25 -13.71 -56.92
N THR A 107 -28.01 -14.41 -56.07
CA THR A 107 -28.57 -15.75 -56.33
C THR A 107 -30.10 -15.73 -56.47
N ALA A 108 -30.74 -14.55 -56.49
CA ALA A 108 -32.20 -14.41 -56.56
C ALA A 108 -32.82 -15.07 -57.80
N CYS A 109 -32.14 -15.00 -58.96
CA CYS A 109 -32.67 -15.51 -60.23
C CYS A 109 -32.37 -17.00 -60.49
N ALA A 110 -31.62 -17.69 -59.62
CA ALA A 110 -31.17 -19.07 -59.85
C ALA A 110 -31.34 -19.95 -58.59
N PRO A 111 -32.42 -20.75 -58.50
CA PRO A 111 -32.77 -21.53 -57.31
C PRO A 111 -31.65 -22.49 -56.84
N GLY A 112 -30.98 -23.19 -57.76
CA GLY A 112 -29.89 -24.12 -57.41
C GLY A 112 -28.61 -23.42 -56.91
N LEU A 113 -28.35 -22.19 -57.36
CA LEU A 113 -27.24 -21.36 -56.86
C LEU A 113 -27.50 -20.83 -55.45
N ARG A 114 -28.77 -20.60 -55.10
CA ARG A 114 -29.19 -20.18 -53.77
C ARG A 114 -28.94 -21.27 -52.73
N GLU A 115 -29.27 -22.53 -53.05
CA GLU A 115 -29.03 -23.67 -52.17
C GLU A 115 -27.54 -23.93 -51.94
N LEU A 116 -26.73 -23.86 -53.01
CA LEU A 116 -25.27 -23.97 -52.91
C LEU A 116 -24.64 -22.81 -52.12
N HIS A 117 -25.10 -21.58 -52.32
CA HIS A 117 -24.63 -20.41 -51.58
C HIS A 117 -25.01 -20.48 -50.09
N GLN A 118 -26.22 -20.95 -49.77
CA GLN A 118 -26.66 -21.16 -48.40
C GLN A 118 -25.82 -22.24 -47.71
N THR A 119 -25.55 -23.34 -48.42
CA THR A 119 -24.69 -24.43 -47.93
C THR A 119 -23.25 -23.95 -47.70
N LEU A 120 -22.69 -23.17 -48.63
CA LEU A 120 -21.36 -22.56 -48.50
C LEU A 120 -21.29 -21.59 -47.31
N THR A 121 -22.34 -20.79 -47.09
CA THR A 121 -22.42 -19.83 -45.98
C THR A 121 -22.51 -20.55 -44.65
N GLN A 122 -23.33 -21.60 -44.54
CA GLN A 122 -23.41 -22.45 -43.36
C GLN A 122 -22.08 -23.16 -43.07
N ALA A 123 -21.40 -23.67 -44.10
CA ALA A 123 -20.07 -24.28 -43.96
C ALA A 123 -19.03 -23.26 -43.47
N ARG A 124 -19.02 -22.04 -44.01
CA ARG A 124 -18.14 -20.95 -43.56
C ARG A 124 -18.42 -20.55 -42.12
N GLN A 125 -19.69 -20.42 -41.73
CA GLN A 125 -20.09 -20.13 -40.35
C GLN A 125 -19.68 -21.26 -39.39
N ALA A 126 -19.84 -22.53 -39.79
CA ALA A 126 -19.43 -23.67 -38.98
C ALA A 126 -17.91 -23.75 -38.78
N VAL A 127 -17.12 -23.40 -39.80
CA VAL A 127 -15.65 -23.29 -39.69
C VAL A 127 -15.27 -22.11 -38.79
N ALA A 128 -15.84 -20.93 -39.01
CA ALA A 128 -15.58 -19.74 -38.21
C ALA A 128 -15.94 -19.94 -36.72
N ALA A 129 -17.05 -20.63 -36.44
CA ALA A 129 -17.48 -20.95 -35.08
C ALA A 129 -16.48 -21.85 -34.32
N ARG A 130 -15.63 -22.59 -35.02
CA ARG A 130 -14.59 -23.46 -34.42
C ARG A 130 -13.21 -22.82 -34.41
N SER A 131 -12.84 -22.06 -35.44
CA SER A 131 -11.49 -21.49 -35.57
C SER A 131 -11.30 -20.17 -34.81
N LEU A 132 -12.31 -19.29 -34.77
CA LEU A 132 -12.20 -17.99 -34.11
C LEU A 132 -12.00 -18.08 -32.58
N PRO A 133 -12.67 -18.99 -31.84
CA PRO A 133 -12.39 -19.15 -30.41
C PRO A 133 -10.96 -19.58 -30.12
N ILE A 134 -10.42 -20.51 -30.93
CA ILE A 134 -9.05 -21.00 -30.80
C ILE A 134 -8.07 -19.85 -31.08
N ALA A 135 -8.25 -19.13 -32.20
CA ALA A 135 -7.40 -17.99 -32.55
C ALA A 135 -7.43 -16.87 -31.50
N ALA A 136 -8.60 -16.60 -30.90
CA ALA A 136 -8.74 -15.63 -29.81
C ALA A 136 -8.02 -16.08 -28.53
N ALA A 137 -8.13 -17.36 -28.17
CA ALA A 137 -7.44 -17.94 -27.02
C ALA A 137 -5.91 -17.96 -27.20
N GLU A 138 -5.42 -18.34 -28.38
CA GLU A 138 -4.00 -18.32 -28.74
C GLU A 138 -3.44 -16.89 -28.70
N SER A 139 -4.14 -15.93 -29.29
CA SER A 139 -3.73 -14.51 -29.26
C SER A 139 -3.67 -13.97 -27.84
N LYS A 140 -4.62 -14.36 -26.98
CA LYS A 140 -4.63 -14.00 -25.55
C LYS A 140 -3.44 -14.61 -24.80
N LEU A 141 -3.08 -15.87 -25.07
CA LEU A 141 -1.91 -16.52 -24.48
C LEU A 141 -0.61 -15.80 -24.90
N VAL A 142 -0.49 -15.43 -26.18
CA VAL A 142 0.67 -14.67 -26.69
C VAL A 142 0.76 -13.30 -26.03
N ALA A 143 -0.37 -12.60 -25.83
CA ALA A 143 -0.41 -11.33 -25.12
C ALA A 143 0.07 -11.47 -23.66
N ALA A 144 -0.44 -12.47 -22.92
CA ALA A 144 -0.05 -12.72 -21.54
C ALA A 144 1.45 -13.05 -21.39
N ARG A 145 2.02 -13.83 -22.33
CA ARG A 145 3.47 -14.11 -22.36
C ARG A 145 4.30 -12.86 -22.62
N ALA A 146 3.84 -11.99 -23.51
CA ALA A 146 4.52 -10.72 -23.81
C ALA A 146 4.45 -9.74 -22.62
N GLU A 147 3.32 -9.71 -21.89
CA GLU A 147 3.16 -8.91 -20.67
C GLU A 147 4.09 -9.39 -19.56
N LEU A 148 4.23 -10.71 -19.35
CA LEU A 148 5.19 -11.27 -18.41
C LEU A 148 6.64 -10.88 -18.76
N ALA A 149 7.00 -10.97 -20.05
CA ALA A 149 8.32 -10.55 -20.53
C ALA A 149 8.57 -9.05 -20.30
N SER A 150 7.56 -8.20 -20.56
CA SER A 150 7.61 -6.76 -20.29
C SER A 150 7.80 -6.47 -18.80
N ALA A 151 7.02 -7.11 -17.92
CA ALA A 151 7.14 -6.95 -16.47
C ALA A 151 8.54 -7.34 -15.98
N THR A 152 9.06 -8.47 -16.47
CA THR A 152 10.41 -8.96 -16.12
C THR A 152 11.50 -7.98 -16.55
N ALA A 153 11.40 -7.45 -17.77
CA ALA A 153 12.35 -6.46 -18.28
C ALA A 153 12.28 -5.13 -17.51
N ARG A 154 11.08 -4.68 -17.13
CA ARG A 154 10.89 -3.47 -16.31
C ARG A 154 11.45 -3.64 -14.90
N ILE A 155 11.27 -4.81 -14.27
CA ILE A 155 11.87 -5.14 -12.97
C ILE A 155 13.40 -5.11 -13.07
N ALA A 156 13.98 -5.70 -14.13
CA ALA A 156 15.43 -5.67 -14.35
C ALA A 156 15.96 -4.24 -14.56
N ALA A 157 15.25 -3.41 -15.33
CA ALA A 157 15.62 -2.01 -15.56
C ALA A 157 15.51 -1.17 -14.27
N GLU A 158 14.45 -1.34 -13.47
CA GLU A 158 14.33 -0.65 -12.18
C GLU A 158 15.34 -1.16 -11.15
N GLY A 159 15.61 -2.46 -11.11
CA GLY A 159 16.66 -3.03 -10.28
C GLY A 159 18.03 -2.47 -10.63
N ALA A 160 18.36 -2.30 -11.91
CA ALA A 160 19.60 -1.67 -12.33
C ALA A 160 19.65 -0.17 -12.01
N LYS A 161 18.51 0.53 -12.09
CA LYS A 161 18.41 1.98 -11.86
C LYS A 161 18.39 2.36 -10.38
N TYR A 162 17.76 1.56 -9.53
CA TYR A 162 17.50 1.88 -8.11
C TYR A 162 18.07 0.85 -7.12
N GLY A 163 18.56 -0.30 -7.57
CA GLY A 163 19.05 -1.41 -6.73
C GLY A 163 20.30 -1.13 -5.91
N ALA A 164 20.75 0.12 -5.82
CA ALA A 164 21.87 0.54 -4.99
C ALA A 164 21.57 0.54 -3.47
N GLY A 165 20.43 0.01 -3.00
CA GLY A 165 20.05 0.15 -1.59
C GLY A 165 19.19 -0.96 -0.96
N GLY A 166 19.06 -2.15 -1.54
CA GLY A 166 18.16 -3.20 -1.02
C GLY A 166 18.78 -4.59 -0.88
N ALA A 167 18.94 -5.04 0.37
CA ALA A 167 18.99 -6.40 0.96
C ALA A 167 19.56 -7.65 0.23
N SER A 168 20.06 -7.55 -0.98
CA SER A 168 20.81 -8.62 -1.67
C SER A 168 22.16 -8.03 -2.05
N GLY A 169 23.24 -8.59 -1.51
CA GLY A 169 24.62 -8.11 -1.62
C GLY A 169 25.23 -8.09 -3.03
N VAL A 170 24.44 -7.92 -4.08
CA VAL A 170 24.91 -7.59 -5.42
C VAL A 170 25.05 -6.07 -5.47
N THR A 171 26.28 -5.60 -5.25
CA THR A 171 26.63 -4.18 -5.32
C THR A 171 26.24 -3.60 -6.68
N ALA A 172 25.28 -2.68 -6.71
CA ALA A 172 25.00 -1.80 -7.85
C ALA A 172 26.21 -0.90 -8.25
N ALA A 173 27.34 -1.03 -7.54
CA ALA A 173 28.62 -0.38 -7.84
C ALA A 173 29.33 -0.91 -9.11
N MET A 174 28.73 -1.80 -9.89
CA MET A 174 29.36 -2.38 -11.09
C MET A 174 28.62 -2.19 -12.41
N LEU A 175 27.41 -1.61 -12.42
CA LEU A 175 26.69 -1.36 -13.67
C LEU A 175 27.05 0.02 -14.23
N THR A 176 27.67 0.04 -15.40
CA THR A 176 27.96 1.25 -16.16
C THR A 176 26.66 1.91 -16.64
N THR A 177 26.68 3.23 -16.87
CA THR A 177 25.53 3.97 -17.44
C THR A 177 25.01 3.33 -18.74
N ASN A 178 25.88 2.73 -19.54
CA ASN A 178 25.53 2.03 -20.77
C ASN A 178 24.72 0.74 -20.52
N GLN A 179 25.00 0.01 -19.45
CA GLN A 179 24.24 -1.21 -19.10
C GLN A 179 22.83 -0.86 -18.60
N ILE A 180 22.69 0.24 -17.84
CA ILE A 180 21.39 0.76 -17.40
C ILE A 180 20.56 1.20 -18.62
N ASP A 181 21.17 1.93 -19.57
CA ASP A 181 20.49 2.35 -20.80
C ASP A 181 20.03 1.15 -21.65
N THR A 182 20.87 0.12 -21.74
CA THR A 182 20.55 -1.11 -22.48
C THR A 182 19.33 -1.83 -21.88
N LEU A 183 19.27 -1.95 -20.55
CA LEU A 183 18.13 -2.56 -19.85
C LEU A 183 16.86 -1.71 -19.96
N ALA A 184 16.99 -0.38 -19.88
CA ALA A 184 15.86 0.53 -20.10
C ALA A 184 15.30 0.41 -21.53
N ARG A 185 16.18 0.22 -22.53
CA ARG A 185 15.78 -0.03 -23.93
C ARG A 185 15.07 -1.36 -24.11
N ALA A 186 15.57 -2.41 -23.47
CA ALA A 186 14.93 -3.71 -23.47
C ALA A 186 13.52 -3.65 -22.82
N ALA A 187 13.39 -2.97 -21.68
CA ALA A 187 12.12 -2.77 -20.99
C ALA A 187 11.10 -2.01 -21.83
N SER A 188 11.50 -0.87 -22.41
CA SER A 188 10.63 -0.08 -23.29
C SER A 188 10.19 -0.85 -24.53
N ARG A 189 11.11 -1.60 -25.17
CA ARG A 189 10.77 -2.42 -26.33
C ARG A 189 9.77 -3.53 -25.95
N ALA A 190 10.03 -4.25 -24.87
CA ALA A 190 9.16 -5.33 -24.40
C ALA A 190 7.76 -4.82 -24.01
N GLU A 191 7.65 -3.64 -23.39
CA GLU A 191 6.36 -3.00 -23.08
C GLU A 191 5.57 -2.65 -24.36
N ARG A 192 6.25 -2.10 -25.38
CA ARG A 192 5.61 -1.78 -26.66
C ARG A 192 5.20 -3.04 -27.43
N GLU A 193 6.01 -4.08 -27.42
CA GLU A 193 5.67 -5.39 -28.00
C GLU A 193 4.47 -6.02 -27.28
N ALA A 194 4.43 -5.96 -25.94
CA ALA A 194 3.28 -6.41 -25.16
C ALA A 194 2.01 -5.64 -25.51
N ALA A 195 2.10 -4.32 -25.69
CA ALA A 195 0.97 -3.51 -26.13
C ALA A 195 0.46 -3.90 -27.53
N VAL A 196 1.35 -4.25 -28.47
CA VAL A 196 0.94 -4.77 -29.79
C VAL A 196 0.18 -6.08 -29.62
N ARG A 197 0.75 -7.06 -28.90
CA ARG A 197 0.12 -8.38 -28.70
C ARG A 197 -1.20 -8.29 -27.94
N ALA A 198 -1.31 -7.39 -26.97
CA ALA A 198 -2.55 -7.13 -26.25
C ALA A 198 -3.66 -6.59 -27.17
N ASN A 199 -3.32 -5.69 -28.10
CA ASN A 199 -4.28 -5.17 -29.07
C ASN A 199 -4.64 -6.20 -30.16
N GLU A 200 -3.71 -7.08 -30.57
CA GLU A 200 -4.01 -8.22 -31.46
C GLU A 200 -5.00 -9.20 -30.79
N ALA A 201 -4.81 -9.49 -29.50
CA ALA A 201 -5.74 -10.30 -28.73
C ALA A 201 -7.13 -9.66 -28.60
N LYS A 202 -7.20 -8.34 -28.37
CA LYS A 202 -8.47 -7.58 -28.34
C LYS A 202 -9.18 -7.62 -29.70
N LEU A 203 -8.44 -7.50 -30.80
CA LEU A 203 -8.99 -7.59 -32.15
C LEU A 203 -9.54 -8.99 -32.43
N ALA A 204 -8.80 -10.05 -32.08
CA ALA A 204 -9.26 -11.44 -32.23
C ALA A 204 -10.52 -11.73 -31.38
N ALA A 205 -10.56 -11.23 -30.15
CA ALA A 205 -11.74 -11.35 -29.29
C ALA A 205 -12.95 -10.55 -29.84
N GLY A 206 -12.71 -9.35 -30.38
CA GLY A 206 -13.74 -8.54 -31.04
C GLY A 206 -14.31 -9.24 -32.27
N ASN A 207 -13.46 -9.83 -33.11
CA ASN A 207 -13.89 -10.60 -34.29
C ASN A 207 -14.70 -11.84 -33.91
N LEU A 208 -14.30 -12.54 -32.85
CA LEU A 208 -15.09 -13.65 -32.30
C LEU A 208 -16.47 -13.17 -31.82
N ALA A 209 -16.53 -12.09 -31.05
CA ALA A 209 -17.79 -11.52 -30.56
C ALA A 209 -18.70 -11.05 -31.71
N LEU A 210 -18.12 -10.50 -32.78
CA LEU A 210 -18.86 -10.10 -33.98
C LEU A 210 -19.45 -11.32 -34.69
N ALA A 211 -18.66 -12.37 -34.91
CA ALA A 211 -19.13 -13.60 -35.53
C ALA A 211 -20.24 -14.30 -34.71
N GLN A 212 -20.13 -14.27 -33.37
CA GLN A 212 -21.16 -14.78 -32.47
C GLN A 212 -22.44 -13.94 -32.54
N ALA A 213 -22.32 -12.61 -32.59
CA ALA A 213 -23.45 -11.71 -32.70
C ALA A 213 -24.17 -11.85 -34.06
N GLU A 214 -23.42 -12.04 -35.15
CA GLU A 214 -23.98 -12.27 -36.49
C GLU A 214 -24.71 -13.62 -36.60
N GLY A 215 -24.24 -14.64 -35.86
CA GLY A 215 -24.83 -15.97 -35.76
C GLY A 215 -26.10 -16.06 -34.91
N LEU A 216 -26.49 -15.00 -34.19
CA LEU A 216 -27.77 -14.96 -33.47
C LEU A 216 -28.96 -15.01 -34.46
N PRO A 217 -30.09 -15.63 -34.09
CA PRO A 217 -31.30 -15.64 -34.91
C PRO A 217 -31.75 -14.21 -35.26
N THR A 218 -32.24 -14.01 -36.49
CA THR A 218 -32.74 -12.70 -36.97
C THR A 218 -33.96 -12.19 -36.20
N THR A 219 -34.62 -13.06 -35.46
CA THR A 219 -35.75 -12.77 -34.56
C THR A 219 -35.33 -12.27 -33.17
N ASP A 220 -34.04 -12.36 -32.82
CA ASP A 220 -33.52 -11.91 -31.54
C ASP A 220 -33.38 -10.38 -31.51
N LYS A 221 -34.10 -9.74 -30.58
CA LYS A 221 -34.11 -8.28 -30.39
C LYS A 221 -32.72 -7.73 -30.02
N THR A 222 -31.82 -8.55 -29.50
CA THR A 222 -30.48 -8.13 -29.05
C THR A 222 -29.42 -8.18 -30.15
N ARG A 223 -29.68 -8.88 -31.26
CA ARG A 223 -28.74 -9.11 -32.37
C ARG A 223 -28.14 -7.82 -32.93
N ALA A 224 -28.99 -6.86 -33.27
CA ALA A 224 -28.55 -5.59 -33.86
C ALA A 224 -27.65 -4.78 -32.90
N ALA A 225 -27.97 -4.77 -31.60
CA ALA A 225 -27.16 -4.11 -30.59
C ALA A 225 -25.82 -4.82 -30.34
N ALA A 226 -25.82 -6.15 -30.35
CA ALA A 226 -24.62 -6.97 -30.21
C ALA A 226 -23.65 -6.77 -31.39
N ILE A 227 -24.15 -6.78 -32.63
CA ILE A 227 -23.36 -6.52 -33.84
C ILE A 227 -22.74 -5.12 -33.80
N LYS A 228 -23.52 -4.10 -33.44
CA LYS A 228 -23.02 -2.72 -33.31
C LYS A 228 -21.90 -2.60 -32.27
N THR A 229 -22.06 -3.25 -31.12
CA THR A 229 -21.09 -3.22 -30.01
C THR A 229 -19.80 -3.96 -30.37
N ALA A 230 -19.92 -5.15 -30.96
CA ALA A 230 -18.78 -5.94 -31.41
C ALA A 230 -18.03 -5.25 -32.56
N GLY A 231 -18.77 -4.69 -33.52
CA GLY A 231 -18.21 -3.91 -34.63
C GLY A 231 -17.40 -2.71 -34.14
N LYS A 232 -17.92 -1.96 -33.16
CA LYS A 232 -17.15 -0.87 -32.51
C LYS A 232 -15.89 -1.39 -31.81
N THR A 233 -15.98 -2.52 -31.12
CA THR A 233 -14.80 -3.13 -30.46
C THR A 233 -13.71 -3.49 -31.45
N VAL A 234 -14.09 -4.02 -32.62
CA VAL A 234 -13.16 -4.36 -33.71
C VAL A 234 -12.50 -3.09 -34.28
N THR A 235 -13.26 -2.02 -34.52
CA THR A 235 -12.69 -0.76 -35.03
C THR A 235 -11.76 -0.10 -34.02
N ASP A 236 -12.15 -0.06 -32.75
CA ASP A 236 -11.35 0.54 -31.68
C ASP A 236 -10.05 -0.26 -31.45
N ALA A 237 -10.14 -1.59 -31.42
CA ALA A 237 -8.98 -2.47 -31.31
C ALA A 237 -8.05 -2.39 -32.52
N GLY A 238 -8.60 -2.28 -33.74
CA GLY A 238 -7.83 -2.08 -34.97
C GLY A 238 -7.05 -0.77 -34.97
N THR A 239 -7.69 0.32 -34.53
CA THR A 239 -7.06 1.64 -34.41
C THR A 239 -5.97 1.65 -33.33
N ALA A 240 -6.24 1.03 -32.18
CA ALA A 240 -5.27 0.88 -31.10
C ALA A 240 -4.07 0.01 -31.53
N LEU A 241 -4.31 -1.05 -32.32
CA LEU A 241 -3.26 -1.91 -32.86
C LEU A 241 -2.36 -1.15 -33.85
N ALA A 242 -2.94 -0.37 -34.76
CA ALA A 242 -2.18 0.47 -35.68
C ALA A 242 -1.29 1.46 -34.92
N THR A 243 -1.84 2.09 -33.87
CA THR A 243 -1.11 3.01 -32.98
C THR A 243 0.03 2.31 -32.24
N ALA A 244 -0.22 1.12 -31.69
CA ALA A 244 0.79 0.33 -31.00
C ALA A 244 1.93 -0.12 -31.93
N LYS A 245 1.59 -0.53 -33.18
CA LYS A 245 2.58 -0.90 -34.20
C LYS A 245 3.44 0.29 -34.62
N ALA A 246 2.84 1.47 -34.80
CA ALA A 246 3.59 2.70 -35.09
C ALA A 246 4.54 3.07 -33.94
N ALA A 247 4.13 2.87 -32.69
CA ALA A 247 4.96 3.16 -31.52
C ALA A 247 6.18 2.23 -31.38
N LEU A 248 6.15 1.03 -31.98
CA LEU A 248 7.24 0.04 -31.87
C LEU A 248 8.54 0.50 -32.55
N GLY A 249 8.44 1.33 -33.59
CA GLY A 249 9.58 1.93 -34.29
C GLY A 249 10.00 3.32 -33.78
N ASP A 250 9.34 3.86 -32.75
CA ASP A 250 9.62 5.21 -32.26
C ASP A 250 10.88 5.23 -31.37
N GLU A 251 12.00 5.70 -31.92
CA GLU A 251 13.27 5.87 -31.19
C GLU A 251 13.18 6.91 -30.06
N LYS A 252 12.24 7.86 -30.10
CA LYS A 252 12.08 8.84 -29.02
C LYS A 252 11.59 8.18 -27.73
N LYS A 253 10.96 7.02 -27.83
CA LYS A 253 10.49 6.22 -26.69
C LYS A 253 11.47 5.12 -26.31
N ALA A 254 12.62 5.01 -26.98
CA ALA A 254 13.52 3.87 -26.86
C ALA A 254 13.91 3.56 -25.41
N THR A 255 14.07 4.55 -24.53
CA THR A 255 14.46 4.37 -23.11
C THR A 255 13.33 4.64 -22.12
N THR A 256 12.15 5.03 -22.61
CA THR A 256 11.02 5.39 -21.77
C THR A 256 10.10 4.19 -21.60
N TYR A 257 9.91 3.77 -20.35
CA TYR A 257 8.98 2.71 -19.96
C TYR A 257 8.18 3.16 -18.73
N THR A 258 7.02 2.56 -18.50
CA THR A 258 6.17 2.91 -17.36
C THR A 258 6.84 2.49 -16.04
N PRO A 259 7.08 3.40 -15.07
CA PRO A 259 7.63 3.04 -13.77
C PRO A 259 6.71 2.06 -13.01
N LEU A 260 7.29 1.15 -12.23
CA LEU A 260 6.56 0.25 -11.34
C LEU A 260 6.16 0.94 -10.03
N SER A 261 6.89 1.98 -9.63
CA SER A 261 6.66 2.75 -8.42
C SER A 261 6.50 4.26 -8.71
N PRO A 262 5.79 5.01 -7.86
CA PRO A 262 5.72 6.46 -7.98
C PRO A 262 7.13 7.09 -7.98
N VAL A 263 7.43 7.90 -8.99
CA VAL A 263 8.70 8.61 -9.09
C VAL A 263 8.59 9.92 -8.32
N TYR A 264 9.30 10.01 -7.20
CA TYR A 264 9.37 11.25 -6.42
C TYR A 264 10.52 12.15 -6.93
N PRO A 265 10.38 13.48 -6.82
CA PRO A 265 11.47 14.40 -7.16
C PRO A 265 12.73 14.11 -6.35
N ALA A 266 13.88 14.07 -7.01
CA ALA A 266 15.18 13.87 -6.36
C ALA A 266 15.56 15.00 -5.39
N LYS A 267 14.97 16.19 -5.57
CA LYS A 267 15.17 17.35 -4.70
C LYS A 267 13.86 17.72 -4.01
N SER A 268 13.90 17.76 -2.68
CA SER A 268 12.81 18.27 -1.85
C SER A 268 12.65 19.78 -2.00
N THR A 269 11.46 20.31 -1.72
CA THR A 269 11.14 21.75 -1.74
C THR A 269 11.86 22.57 -0.66
N GLY A 270 12.72 21.95 0.16
CA GLY A 270 13.42 22.58 1.28
C GLY A 270 12.55 22.86 2.50
N ARG A 271 11.21 22.88 2.36
CA ARG A 271 10.27 23.19 3.46
C ARG A 271 10.43 22.29 4.69
N ARG A 272 10.62 20.98 4.49
CA ARG A 272 10.86 20.03 5.59
C ARG A 272 12.18 20.31 6.32
N ARG A 273 13.22 20.71 5.58
CA ARG A 273 14.51 21.09 6.16
C ARG A 273 14.39 22.39 6.95
N ALA A 274 13.76 23.42 6.39
CA ALA A 274 13.54 24.69 7.08
C ALA A 274 12.74 24.51 8.37
N LEU A 275 11.70 23.66 8.36
CA LEU A 275 10.96 23.31 9.57
C LEU A 275 11.84 22.59 10.60
N ALA A 276 12.66 21.61 10.17
CA ALA A 276 13.55 20.88 11.07
C ALA A 276 14.62 21.80 11.69
N GLU A 277 15.20 22.69 10.90
CA GLU A 277 16.16 23.70 11.37
C GLU A 277 15.50 24.66 12.37
N TRP A 278 14.25 25.08 12.15
CA TRP A 278 13.51 25.91 13.09
C TRP A 278 13.15 25.18 14.40
N ILE A 279 12.78 23.90 14.33
CA ILE A 279 12.49 23.08 15.53
C ILE A 279 13.73 22.95 16.41
N GLY A 280 14.90 22.68 15.82
CA GLY A 280 16.17 22.52 16.55
C GLY A 280 16.95 23.82 16.79
N ALA A 281 16.39 24.98 16.42
CA ALA A 281 17.06 26.27 16.54
C ALA A 281 17.30 26.64 18.02
N LYS A 282 18.42 27.29 18.33
CA LYS A 282 18.75 27.73 19.70
C LYS A 282 17.77 28.77 20.22
N GLU A 283 17.16 29.53 19.31
CA GLU A 283 16.13 30.53 19.59
C GLU A 283 14.79 29.90 19.96
N ASN A 284 14.61 28.60 19.74
CA ASN A 284 13.42 27.84 20.11
C ASN A 284 13.68 26.95 21.34
N PRO A 285 13.45 27.46 22.57
CA PRO A 285 13.72 26.69 23.79
C PRO A 285 12.72 25.55 24.03
N LEU A 286 11.59 25.52 23.32
CA LEU A 286 10.50 24.58 23.59
C LEU A 286 10.94 23.14 23.31
N THR A 287 11.64 22.92 22.20
CA THR A 287 12.11 21.59 21.79
C THR A 287 13.01 20.96 22.83
N ALA A 288 13.98 21.72 23.35
CA ALA A 288 14.89 21.25 24.38
C ALA A 288 14.14 20.96 25.69
N ARG A 289 13.25 21.88 26.14
CA ARG A 289 12.44 21.67 27.36
C ARG A 289 11.56 20.42 27.28
N VAL A 290 10.90 20.20 26.14
CA VAL A 290 10.07 19.01 25.92
C VAL A 290 10.93 17.76 25.96
N ALA A 291 12.04 17.72 25.22
CA ALA A 291 12.94 16.57 25.18
C ALA A 291 13.50 16.22 26.57
N VAL A 292 13.97 17.21 27.33
CA VAL A 292 14.46 17.04 28.70
C VAL A 292 13.36 16.49 29.61
N ASN A 293 12.14 16.99 29.51
CA ASN A 293 11.03 16.51 30.33
C ASN A 293 10.69 15.03 30.08
N HIS A 294 10.74 14.59 28.83
CA HIS A 294 10.59 13.16 28.49
C HIS A 294 11.74 12.31 29.03
N ILE A 295 12.98 12.76 28.85
CA ILE A 295 14.17 12.07 29.39
C ILE A 295 14.08 11.96 30.91
N TRP A 296 13.70 13.05 31.58
CA TRP A 296 13.48 13.08 33.01
C TRP A 296 12.41 12.08 33.46
N ALA A 297 11.26 12.07 32.77
CA ALA A 297 10.14 11.17 33.08
C ALA A 297 10.53 9.69 32.96
N TRP A 298 11.42 9.32 32.03
CA TRP A 298 11.92 7.94 31.94
C TRP A 298 12.76 7.51 33.14
N HIS A 299 13.49 8.45 33.76
CA HIS A 299 14.38 8.15 34.89
C HIS A 299 13.64 8.27 36.23
N PHE A 300 12.82 9.29 36.42
CA PHE A 300 12.12 9.57 37.69
C PHE A 300 10.65 9.12 37.69
N HIS A 301 10.17 8.50 36.61
CA HIS A 301 8.79 8.02 36.41
C HIS A 301 7.67 9.08 36.51
N GLU A 302 8.03 10.31 36.84
CA GLU A 302 7.18 11.48 36.90
C GLU A 302 7.91 12.65 36.19
N PRO A 303 7.27 13.32 35.22
CA PRO A 303 7.86 14.46 34.51
C PRO A 303 7.92 15.71 35.39
N LEU A 304 8.80 16.65 35.04
CA LEU A 304 8.84 18.00 35.64
C LEU A 304 7.59 18.83 35.25
N VAL A 305 7.10 18.63 34.03
CA VAL A 305 5.83 19.18 33.52
C VAL A 305 4.86 18.01 33.33
N ARG A 306 3.80 17.97 34.16
CA ARG A 306 2.82 16.87 34.15
C ARG A 306 2.15 16.65 32.80
N THR A 307 1.86 17.73 32.08
CA THR A 307 1.31 17.70 30.72
C THR A 307 2.44 17.55 29.70
N VAL A 308 2.90 16.32 29.50
CA VAL A 308 3.98 16.01 28.53
C VAL A 308 3.65 16.45 27.09
N TYR A 309 2.36 16.56 26.74
CA TYR A 309 1.89 16.93 25.40
C TYR A 309 1.57 18.42 25.22
N ASP A 310 1.52 19.20 26.30
CA ASP A 310 1.20 20.62 26.24
C ASP A 310 2.08 21.41 27.20
N PHE A 311 3.03 22.14 26.62
CA PHE A 311 3.91 23.10 27.29
C PHE A 311 3.44 24.55 27.08
N GLY A 312 2.27 24.73 26.47
CA GLY A 312 1.61 26.02 26.24
C GLY A 312 0.87 26.52 27.47
N ARG A 313 -0.01 27.50 27.27
CA ARG A 313 -0.72 28.20 28.35
C ARG A 313 -1.75 27.33 29.08
N PHE A 314 -2.25 26.28 28.43
CA PHE A 314 -3.20 25.33 29.02
C PHE A 314 -2.51 24.14 29.68
N GLY A 315 -1.20 23.99 29.49
CA GLY A 315 -0.37 23.00 30.14
C GLY A 315 -0.19 23.26 31.64
N ALA A 316 0.17 22.21 32.38
CA ALA A 316 0.61 22.32 33.76
C ALA A 316 1.91 23.12 33.85
N ARG A 317 2.08 23.86 34.94
CA ARG A 317 3.35 24.56 35.21
C ARG A 317 4.44 23.56 35.61
N PRO A 318 5.72 23.81 35.25
CA PRO A 318 6.83 22.99 35.73
C PRO A 318 6.92 23.01 37.25
N THR A 319 7.20 21.87 37.88
CA THR A 319 7.49 21.79 39.32
C THR A 319 8.78 22.52 39.69
N HIS A 320 9.81 22.38 38.85
CA HIS A 320 11.11 23.02 39.01
C HIS A 320 11.50 23.74 37.71
N PRO A 321 11.04 24.99 37.48
CA PRO A 321 11.26 25.70 36.23
C PRO A 321 12.75 26.00 35.97
N GLU A 322 13.49 26.41 37.00
CA GLU A 322 14.92 26.73 36.89
C GLU A 322 15.76 25.49 36.52
N LEU A 323 15.42 24.33 37.09
CA LEU A 323 16.07 23.06 36.76
C LEU A 323 15.80 22.64 35.31
N LEU A 324 14.53 22.75 34.88
CA LEU A 324 14.15 22.43 33.52
C LEU A 324 14.89 23.32 32.51
N ASP A 325 14.99 24.61 32.80
CA ASP A 325 15.67 25.58 31.96
C ASP A 325 17.17 25.31 31.90
N TRP A 326 17.80 25.05 33.04
CA TRP A 326 19.21 24.71 33.11
C TRP A 326 19.53 23.43 32.32
N LEU A 327 18.74 22.36 32.50
CA LEU A 327 18.92 21.10 31.76
C LEU A 327 18.67 21.28 30.26
N ALA A 328 17.72 22.14 29.86
CA ALA A 328 17.44 22.43 28.45
C ALA A 328 18.60 23.18 27.78
N VAL A 329 19.20 24.14 28.48
CA VAL A 329 20.41 24.84 28.02
C VAL A 329 21.59 23.87 27.90
N GLU A 330 21.85 23.06 28.93
CA GLU A 330 22.90 22.04 28.92
C GLU A 330 22.72 21.03 27.77
N PHE A 331 21.48 20.64 27.48
CA PHE A 331 21.18 19.73 26.38
C PHE A 331 21.51 20.35 25.01
N MET A 332 21.22 21.64 24.82
CA MET A 332 21.58 22.35 23.58
C MET A 332 23.09 22.58 23.47
N GLU A 333 23.76 22.98 24.55
CA GLU A 333 25.20 23.30 24.56
C GLU A 333 26.09 22.06 24.44
N SER A 334 25.64 20.92 24.93
CA SER A 334 26.29 19.61 24.73
C SER A 334 26.09 19.03 23.32
N GLY A 335 25.50 19.79 22.40
CA GLY A 335 25.25 19.37 21.01
C GLY A 335 24.12 18.35 20.90
N TRP A 336 23.07 18.47 21.72
CA TRP A 336 21.92 17.56 21.76
C TRP A 336 22.30 16.11 22.13
N SER A 337 23.35 15.94 22.94
CA SER A 337 23.82 14.63 23.38
C SER A 337 22.93 14.05 24.47
N MET A 338 22.00 13.16 24.09
CA MET A 338 21.13 12.46 25.05
C MET A 338 21.96 11.66 26.07
N LYS A 339 23.07 11.05 25.63
CA LYS A 339 23.97 10.28 26.50
C LYS A 339 24.58 11.13 27.62
N HIS A 340 24.93 12.38 27.30
CA HIS A 340 25.44 13.34 28.29
C HIS A 340 24.38 13.63 29.35
N LEU A 341 23.17 13.96 28.91
CA LEU A 341 22.05 14.26 29.79
C LEU A 341 21.66 13.06 30.67
N HIS A 342 21.61 11.85 30.11
CA HIS A 342 21.37 10.62 30.88
C HIS A 342 22.40 10.45 31.99
N ARG A 343 23.70 10.60 31.68
CA ARG A 343 24.78 10.50 32.67
C ARG A 343 24.61 11.54 33.78
N LEU A 344 24.33 12.78 33.43
CA LEU A 344 24.12 13.87 34.38
C LEU A 344 22.96 13.55 35.34
N VAL A 345 21.85 13.05 34.81
CA VAL A 345 20.67 12.64 35.60
C VAL A 345 21.01 11.49 36.54
N VAL A 346 21.56 10.37 36.03
CA VAL A 346 21.79 9.16 36.86
C VAL A 346 22.91 9.31 37.89
N THR A 347 23.83 10.26 37.69
CA THR A 347 24.89 10.57 38.64
C THR A 347 24.50 11.66 39.66
N SER A 348 23.33 12.29 39.48
CA SER A 348 22.84 13.32 40.39
C SER A 348 22.58 12.77 41.80
N ALA A 349 22.62 13.67 42.79
CA ALA A 349 22.22 13.31 44.15
C ALA A 349 20.72 12.94 44.23
N ALA A 350 19.88 13.56 43.37
CA ALA A 350 18.45 13.30 43.33
C ALA A 350 18.13 11.87 42.86
N PHE A 351 18.78 11.39 41.79
CA PHE A 351 18.57 10.03 41.27
C PHE A 351 19.13 8.96 42.22
N ARG A 352 20.19 9.26 42.97
CA ARG A 352 20.80 8.34 43.95
C ARG A 352 20.09 8.32 45.31
N ARG A 353 18.94 8.99 45.47
CA ARG A 353 18.15 8.93 46.70
C ARG A 353 17.51 7.56 46.85
N VAL A 354 17.39 7.08 48.09
CA VAL A 354 16.75 5.79 48.37
C VAL A 354 15.23 5.94 48.28
N SER A 355 14.55 4.92 47.75
CA SER A 355 13.08 4.82 47.71
C SER A 355 12.42 4.51 49.08
N ALA A 356 13.15 4.60 50.20
CA ALA A 356 12.72 4.12 51.51
C ALA A 356 11.74 5.08 52.22
N PHE A 357 10.73 4.49 52.85
CA PHE A 357 9.75 5.16 53.71
C PHE A 357 10.05 4.97 55.21
N GLU A 358 11.19 4.36 55.51
CA GLU A 358 11.52 3.93 56.86
C GLU A 358 11.98 5.12 57.70
N SER A 359 11.28 5.36 58.81
CA SER A 359 11.78 6.23 59.86
C SER A 359 13.11 5.66 60.32
N VAL A 360 14.20 6.41 60.17
CA VAL A 360 15.36 6.24 61.06
C VAL A 360 14.78 6.36 62.46
N SER A 361 14.62 5.23 63.16
CA SER A 361 14.37 5.27 64.59
C SER A 361 15.54 6.03 65.16
N VAL A 362 15.27 7.22 65.71
CA VAL A 362 16.25 8.00 66.44
C VAL A 362 16.65 7.13 67.63
N ARG A 363 17.68 6.31 67.44
CA ARG A 363 18.34 5.56 68.49
C ARG A 363 19.37 6.49 69.10
N GLU A 364 18.91 7.59 69.71
CA GLU A 364 19.72 8.38 70.63
C GLU A 364 18.84 9.44 71.30
N GLN A 365 18.92 9.48 72.64
CA GLN A 365 18.25 10.43 73.54
C GLN A 365 16.82 10.10 73.99
N ALA A 366 16.65 8.96 74.65
CA ALA A 366 15.68 8.88 75.75
C ALA A 366 16.34 8.17 76.93
N GLY A 367 16.37 8.84 78.08
CA GLY A 367 16.93 8.34 79.33
C GLY A 367 16.25 7.05 79.80
N ALA A 368 16.89 6.41 80.78
CA ALA A 368 16.72 5.03 81.24
C ALA A 368 15.31 4.58 81.71
N ASP A 369 14.25 5.38 81.53
CA ASP A 369 12.92 5.12 82.13
C ASP A 369 11.75 5.05 81.13
N ALA A 370 12.00 4.99 79.82
CA ALA A 370 10.93 4.84 78.84
C ALA A 370 10.51 3.36 78.67
N LYS A 371 9.32 3.02 79.20
CA LYS A 371 8.62 1.75 79.00
C LYS A 371 8.59 1.36 77.50
N PRO A 372 8.90 0.11 77.13
CA PRO A 372 8.81 -0.32 75.74
C PRO A 372 7.35 -0.25 75.27
N LEU A 373 7.07 0.58 74.27
CA LEU A 373 5.79 0.55 73.58
C LEU A 373 5.65 -0.78 72.84
N SER A 374 4.52 -1.45 73.05
CA SER A 374 4.11 -2.68 72.36
C SER A 374 4.21 -2.54 70.84
N PRO A 375 4.49 -3.63 70.08
CA PRO A 375 4.60 -3.60 68.63
C PRO A 375 3.21 -3.50 68.00
N SER A 376 2.60 -2.32 68.07
CA SER A 376 1.45 -1.95 67.27
C SER A 376 1.94 -1.08 66.12
N HIS A 377 1.52 -1.40 64.91
CA HIS A 377 2.08 -1.00 63.62
C HIS A 377 1.89 0.50 63.25
N SER A 378 2.15 1.43 64.17
CA SER A 378 2.14 2.85 63.85
C SER A 378 3.40 3.21 63.06
N HIS A 379 3.31 3.15 61.74
CA HIS A 379 4.28 3.79 60.85
C HIS A 379 4.23 5.31 61.11
N THR A 380 5.12 5.83 61.95
CA THR A 380 5.29 7.27 62.12
C THR A 380 5.79 7.83 60.80
N LEU A 381 4.94 8.56 60.09
CA LEU A 381 5.26 9.16 58.79
C LEU A 381 6.48 10.08 58.94
N ILE A 382 7.46 9.98 58.04
CA ILE A 382 8.58 10.92 57.95
C ILE A 382 7.98 12.34 57.78
N PRO A 383 8.46 13.39 58.48
CA PRO A 383 7.94 14.75 58.34
C PRO A 383 7.87 15.25 56.88
N ALA A 384 8.79 14.77 56.04
CA ALA A 384 8.82 15.05 54.60
C ALA A 384 7.58 14.51 53.84
N HIS A 385 7.01 13.36 54.23
CA HIS A 385 5.81 12.82 53.59
C HIS A 385 4.56 13.66 53.89
N SER A 386 4.45 14.19 55.12
CA SER A 386 3.36 15.09 55.48
C SER A 386 3.46 16.44 54.77
N ALA A 387 4.68 16.90 54.47
CA ALA A 387 4.93 18.15 53.75
C ALA A 387 4.78 18.00 52.22
N ASP A 388 5.16 16.85 51.66
CA ASP A 388 5.12 16.56 50.22
C ASP A 388 4.72 15.09 49.97
N SER A 389 3.43 14.82 50.11
CA SER A 389 2.85 13.48 49.95
C SER A 389 2.96 12.94 48.52
N GLU A 390 2.95 13.83 47.52
CA GLU A 390 3.09 13.50 46.11
C GLU A 390 4.56 13.40 45.66
N ASN A 391 5.53 13.57 46.57
CA ASN A 391 6.97 13.54 46.29
C ASN A 391 7.39 14.48 45.13
N ARG A 392 6.75 15.64 45.01
CA ARG A 392 7.04 16.65 43.98
C ARG A 392 8.47 17.19 44.10
N LEU A 393 9.00 17.31 45.32
CA LEU A 393 10.36 17.77 45.63
C LEU A 393 11.40 16.63 45.58
N LEU A 394 10.98 15.43 45.17
CA LEU A 394 11.82 14.26 44.93
C LEU A 394 12.67 13.89 46.15
N TRP A 395 12.14 14.05 47.36
CA TRP A 395 12.84 13.74 48.62
C TRP A 395 13.15 12.25 48.78
N ARG A 396 12.47 11.39 48.02
CA ARG A 396 12.82 9.98 47.78
C ARG A 396 12.76 9.65 46.28
N MET A 397 13.30 8.50 45.90
CA MET A 397 13.14 8.00 44.53
C MET A 397 11.70 7.50 44.31
N ASN A 398 11.17 7.77 43.12
CA ASN A 398 9.83 7.36 42.73
C ASN A 398 9.85 5.90 42.28
N THR A 399 8.86 5.13 42.71
CA THR A 399 8.67 3.77 42.21
C THR A 399 7.95 3.82 40.87
N GLY A 400 8.59 3.29 39.82
CA GLY A 400 8.01 3.11 38.51
C GLY A 400 7.52 1.70 38.31
N ARG A 401 6.44 1.53 37.56
CA ARG A 401 6.03 0.21 37.08
C ARG A 401 6.73 -0.10 35.75
N MET A 402 7.17 -1.34 35.57
CA MET A 402 7.69 -1.85 34.31
C MET A 402 6.62 -1.84 33.21
N GLU A 403 7.05 -1.54 32.00
CA GLU A 403 6.21 -1.61 30.80
C GLU A 403 5.97 -3.07 30.38
N ALA A 404 4.89 -3.34 29.64
CA ALA A 404 4.50 -4.68 29.20
C ALA A 404 5.66 -5.48 28.57
N GLU A 405 6.39 -4.84 27.65
CA GLU A 405 7.52 -5.41 26.93
C GLU A 405 8.66 -5.77 27.89
N VAL A 406 8.92 -4.90 28.88
CA VAL A 406 9.98 -5.12 29.87
C VAL A 406 9.60 -6.26 30.81
N VAL A 407 8.33 -6.35 31.25
CA VAL A 407 7.85 -7.47 32.08
C VAL A 407 8.06 -8.79 31.34
N ARG A 408 7.57 -8.88 30.11
CA ARG A 408 7.68 -10.10 29.28
C ARG A 408 9.14 -10.46 28.97
N ASP A 409 9.92 -9.52 28.45
CA ASP A 409 11.31 -9.76 28.07
C ASP A 409 12.18 -10.08 29.29
N SER A 410 11.88 -9.52 30.47
CA SER A 410 12.58 -9.87 31.72
C SER A 410 12.33 -11.32 32.13
N ILE A 411 11.10 -11.81 32.04
CA ILE A 411 10.78 -13.22 32.33
C ILE A 411 11.58 -14.14 31.40
N LEU A 412 11.57 -13.87 30.10
CA LEU A 412 12.33 -14.64 29.10
C LEU A 412 13.85 -14.55 29.33
N HIS A 413 14.35 -13.37 29.67
CA HIS A 413 15.77 -13.15 29.95
C HIS A 413 16.23 -13.91 31.17
N LEU A 414 15.46 -13.85 32.26
CA LEU A 414 15.73 -14.57 33.50
C LEU A 414 15.68 -16.08 33.27
N ALA A 415 14.71 -16.57 32.49
CA ALA A 415 14.63 -17.98 32.08
C ALA A 415 15.79 -18.42 31.16
N GLY A 416 16.42 -17.47 30.45
CA GLY A 416 17.53 -17.74 29.52
C GLY A 416 17.08 -18.13 28.12
N GLU A 417 15.85 -17.78 27.76
CA GLU A 417 15.18 -18.20 26.53
C GLU A 417 14.96 -17.03 25.56
N LEU A 418 15.17 -15.79 26.02
CA LEU A 418 15.04 -14.58 25.20
C LEU A 418 16.00 -14.64 24.00
N ASP A 419 15.47 -14.49 22.78
CA ASP A 419 16.27 -14.31 21.57
C ASP A 419 16.73 -12.85 21.42
N PRO A 420 18.03 -12.54 21.56
CA PRO A 420 18.53 -11.17 21.52
C PRO A 420 18.88 -10.67 20.11
N LYS A 421 18.71 -11.48 19.05
CA LYS A 421 19.17 -11.11 17.70
C LYS A 421 18.57 -9.78 17.26
N LEU A 422 19.42 -8.93 16.68
CA LEU A 422 19.03 -7.58 16.23
C LEU A 422 18.56 -7.58 14.78
N GLY A 423 17.51 -6.82 14.49
CA GLY A 423 16.89 -6.71 13.15
C GLY A 423 16.18 -8.00 12.69
N GLY A 424 15.59 -7.96 11.50
CA GLY A 424 14.80 -9.04 10.93
C GLY A 424 13.37 -8.60 10.60
N GLN A 425 12.57 -9.54 10.09
CA GLN A 425 11.15 -9.31 9.81
C GLN A 425 10.37 -9.15 11.12
N GLU A 426 9.37 -8.26 11.11
CA GLU A 426 8.39 -8.15 12.18
C GLU A 426 7.55 -9.44 12.28
N LEU A 427 7.13 -9.78 13.50
CA LEU A 427 6.28 -10.95 13.79
C LEU A 427 4.85 -10.51 14.11
N GLU A 428 3.87 -11.38 13.87
CA GLU A 428 2.49 -11.12 14.26
C GLU A 428 2.28 -11.40 15.75
N ASN A 429 1.33 -10.70 16.38
CA ASN A 429 1.04 -10.85 17.82
C ASN A 429 0.63 -12.27 18.23
N LYS A 430 0.07 -13.07 17.32
CA LYS A 430 -0.27 -14.48 17.58
C LYS A 430 0.97 -15.34 17.87
N ASP A 431 2.11 -14.99 17.27
CA ASP A 431 3.36 -15.73 17.42
C ASP A 431 4.07 -15.41 18.74
N MET A 432 3.54 -14.41 19.49
CA MET A 432 4.05 -14.03 20.79
C MET A 432 3.81 -15.13 21.85
N ALA A 433 2.84 -16.02 21.66
CA ALA A 433 2.64 -17.14 22.58
C ALA A 433 3.65 -18.28 22.38
N THR A 434 4.25 -18.38 21.19
CA THR A 434 5.08 -19.53 20.77
C THR A 434 6.55 -19.19 20.62
N THR A 435 6.87 -17.93 20.35
CA THR A 435 8.23 -17.47 20.12
C THR A 435 8.77 -16.67 21.30
N THR A 436 10.09 -16.76 21.52
CA THR A 436 10.81 -16.06 22.60
C THR A 436 11.56 -14.83 22.11
N ARG A 437 11.14 -14.31 20.96
CA ARG A 437 11.68 -13.09 20.37
C ARG A 437 11.39 -11.89 21.26
N ARG A 438 12.32 -10.93 21.34
CA ARG A 438 12.12 -9.63 22.04
C ARG A 438 10.82 -8.97 21.61
N SER A 439 10.08 -8.45 22.59
CA SER A 439 8.74 -7.85 22.40
C SER A 439 8.73 -6.67 21.42
N LEU A 440 9.88 -6.01 21.21
CA LEU A 440 10.05 -4.93 20.23
C LEU A 440 9.78 -5.34 18.76
N TYR A 441 9.92 -6.62 18.42
CA TYR A 441 9.80 -7.10 17.03
C TYR A 441 8.40 -7.57 16.64
N TYR A 442 7.40 -7.39 17.51
CA TYR A 442 6.02 -7.75 17.19
C TYR A 442 5.25 -6.53 16.69
N ALA A 443 4.41 -6.77 15.69
CA ALA A 443 3.64 -5.72 15.06
C ALA A 443 2.46 -5.27 15.95
N VAL A 444 2.30 -3.96 16.09
CA VAL A 444 1.22 -3.33 16.85
C VAL A 444 0.21 -2.77 15.85
N PHE A 445 -0.88 -3.49 15.62
CA PHE A 445 -1.95 -3.09 14.69
C PHE A 445 -3.22 -2.75 15.46
N PRO A 446 -3.67 -1.47 15.50
CA PRO A 446 -4.83 -1.07 16.28
C PRO A 446 -6.12 -1.75 15.81
N GLU A 447 -6.24 -2.03 14.51
CA GLU A 447 -7.40 -2.68 13.88
C GLU A 447 -7.49 -4.21 14.06
N LEU A 448 -6.45 -4.84 14.63
CA LEU A 448 -6.43 -6.28 14.97
C LEU A 448 -6.33 -6.53 16.49
N GLY A 449 -6.71 -5.56 17.32
CA GLY A 449 -6.67 -5.69 18.78
C GLY A 449 -5.36 -5.23 19.44
N GLY A 450 -4.47 -4.57 18.69
CA GLY A 450 -3.42 -3.69 19.20
C GLY A 450 -2.20 -4.35 19.83
N ALA A 451 -2.34 -5.43 20.59
CA ALA A 451 -1.25 -6.04 21.34
C ALA A 451 -1.41 -7.56 21.48
N GLY A 452 -0.33 -8.25 21.84
CA GLY A 452 -0.40 -9.65 22.24
C GLY A 452 -1.23 -9.82 23.52
N GLU A 453 -1.84 -10.99 23.71
CA GLU A 453 -2.75 -11.26 24.84
C GLU A 453 -2.10 -10.98 26.21
N PHE A 454 -0.83 -11.35 26.37
CA PHE A 454 -0.08 -11.06 27.60
C PHE A 454 0.26 -9.57 27.72
N THR A 455 0.81 -8.94 26.68
CA THR A 455 1.28 -7.55 26.76
C THR A 455 0.13 -6.55 26.86
N GLY A 456 -1.00 -6.82 26.21
CA GLY A 456 -2.21 -5.99 26.31
C GLY A 456 -2.74 -5.85 27.74
N LEU A 457 -2.52 -6.87 28.58
CA LEU A 457 -2.91 -6.82 29.98
C LEU A 457 -2.02 -5.90 30.83
N PHE A 458 -0.77 -5.64 30.40
CA PHE A 458 0.22 -4.82 31.10
C PHE A 458 0.36 -3.42 30.48
N ASP A 459 -0.73 -2.86 29.95
CA ASP A 459 -0.76 -1.52 29.36
C ASP A 459 0.23 -1.37 28.17
N ALA A 460 0.13 -2.29 27.19
CA ALA A 460 0.89 -2.21 25.94
C ALA A 460 0.71 -0.84 25.23
N PRO A 461 1.70 -0.41 24.43
CA PRO A 461 1.63 0.89 23.75
C PRO A 461 0.43 0.95 22.78
N ASP A 462 -0.37 2.00 22.91
CA ASP A 462 -1.38 2.34 21.91
C ASP A 462 -0.73 3.17 20.79
N PRO A 463 -0.77 2.73 19.53
CA PRO A 463 -0.21 3.48 18.40
C PRO A 463 -0.90 4.83 18.16
N ASN A 464 -2.08 5.07 18.76
CA ASN A 464 -2.80 6.34 18.70
C ASN A 464 -2.41 7.31 19.84
N GLU A 465 -1.65 6.86 20.84
CA GLU A 465 -1.15 7.68 21.94
C GLU A 465 0.36 7.91 21.81
N CYS A 466 0.82 9.16 21.93
CA CYS A 466 2.20 9.53 21.58
C CYS A 466 3.07 10.08 22.72
N TYR A 467 2.55 10.20 23.96
CA TYR A 467 3.26 10.97 24.99
C TYR A 467 3.58 10.21 26.29
N ARG A 468 2.57 9.70 26.99
CA ARG A 468 2.72 8.99 28.27
C ARG A 468 1.82 7.77 28.24
N ARG A 469 2.40 6.59 28.46
CA ARG A 469 1.65 5.34 28.58
C ARG A 469 0.78 5.37 29.83
N SER A 470 -0.46 4.89 29.71
CA SER A 470 -1.33 4.64 30.85
C SER A 470 -0.74 3.53 31.73
N ARG A 471 -1.06 3.57 33.03
CA ARG A 471 -0.63 2.55 33.99
C ARG A 471 -1.84 2.16 34.82
N SER A 472 -2.31 0.93 34.67
CA SER A 472 -3.47 0.41 35.37
C SER A 472 -3.05 -0.65 36.39
N ILE A 473 -3.49 -0.57 37.64
CA ILE A 473 -3.24 -1.62 38.63
C ILE A 473 -4.53 -2.42 38.76
N ILE A 474 -4.61 -3.54 38.04
CA ILE A 474 -5.81 -4.39 37.99
C ILE A 474 -5.50 -5.82 38.46
N PRO A 475 -6.42 -6.50 39.18
CA PRO A 475 -6.21 -7.85 39.68
C PRO A 475 -5.86 -8.88 38.59
N GLN A 476 -6.36 -8.68 37.38
CA GLN A 476 -6.13 -9.56 36.24
C GLN A 476 -4.64 -9.69 35.90
N GLN A 477 -3.85 -8.63 36.05
CA GLN A 477 -2.40 -8.65 35.82
C GLN A 477 -1.71 -9.63 36.78
N ALA A 478 -2.05 -9.60 38.07
CA ALA A 478 -1.52 -10.54 39.06
C ALA A 478 -1.98 -11.98 38.80
N LEU A 479 -3.24 -12.15 38.35
CA LEU A 479 -3.76 -13.46 37.97
C LEU A 479 -3.01 -14.04 36.75
N ALA A 480 -2.69 -13.22 35.75
CA ALA A 480 -1.90 -13.64 34.59
C ALA A 480 -0.47 -14.03 34.98
N LEU A 481 0.15 -13.33 35.93
CA LEU A 481 1.46 -13.71 36.50
C LEU A 481 1.41 -14.99 37.34
N THR A 482 0.22 -15.45 37.73
CA THR A 482 0.06 -16.66 38.55
C THR A 482 -0.30 -17.88 37.70
N ASN A 483 -1.17 -17.70 36.70
CA ASN A 483 -1.88 -18.81 36.04
C ASN A 483 -1.74 -18.84 34.51
N SER A 484 -1.00 -17.92 33.89
CA SER A 484 -0.80 -17.99 32.45
C SER A 484 0.16 -19.13 32.08
N LYS A 485 -0.11 -19.81 30.96
CA LYS A 485 0.79 -20.83 30.41
C LYS A 485 2.20 -20.30 30.21
N PHE A 486 2.32 -19.07 29.72
CA PHE A 486 3.59 -18.35 29.58
C PHE A 486 4.42 -18.38 30.87
N ILE A 487 3.80 -18.02 32.00
CA ILE A 487 4.52 -18.02 33.28
C ILE A 487 4.85 -19.44 33.75
N HIS A 488 3.95 -20.41 33.57
CA HIS A 488 4.24 -21.79 33.95
C HIS A 488 5.46 -22.35 33.22
N ASP A 489 5.53 -22.17 31.90
CA ASP A 489 6.63 -22.67 31.08
C ASP A 489 7.96 -22.00 31.47
N HIS A 490 7.98 -20.66 31.57
CA HIS A 490 9.20 -19.91 31.84
C HIS A 490 9.64 -19.97 33.31
N ALA A 491 8.72 -20.12 34.27
CA ALA A 491 9.08 -20.36 35.67
C ALA A 491 9.76 -21.72 35.86
N ALA A 492 9.39 -22.73 35.08
CA ALA A 492 10.05 -24.03 35.09
C ALA A 492 11.48 -23.95 34.56
N ALA A 493 11.67 -23.28 33.42
CA ALA A 493 13.00 -23.01 32.87
C ALA A 493 13.88 -22.19 33.86
N LEU A 494 13.30 -21.15 34.47
CA LEU A 494 13.94 -20.30 35.46
C LEU A 494 14.34 -21.08 36.73
N ALA A 495 13.45 -21.89 37.30
CA ALA A 495 13.75 -22.71 38.47
C ALA A 495 14.89 -23.71 38.19
N LYS A 496 14.90 -24.31 37.00
CA LYS A 496 15.98 -25.20 36.55
C LYS A 496 17.32 -24.45 36.43
N ARG A 497 17.29 -23.22 35.89
CA ARG A 497 18.48 -22.38 35.73
C ARG A 497 19.07 -21.95 37.07
N VAL A 498 18.24 -21.47 38.00
CA VAL A 498 18.67 -21.08 39.36
C VAL A 498 19.17 -22.30 40.15
N GLY A 499 18.57 -23.47 39.94
CA GLY A 499 18.98 -24.71 40.59
C GLY A 499 20.16 -25.44 39.94
N ALA A 500 20.71 -24.93 38.83
CA ALA A 500 21.77 -25.62 38.10
C ALA A 500 23.10 -25.57 38.87
N PRO A 501 23.83 -26.70 39.01
CA PRO A 501 25.05 -26.79 39.83
C PRO A 501 26.22 -25.95 39.31
N ASN A 502 26.19 -25.53 38.04
CA ASN A 502 27.21 -24.68 37.40
C ASN A 502 26.79 -23.21 37.28
N SER A 503 25.72 -22.78 37.97
CA SER A 503 25.37 -21.36 38.03
C SER A 503 26.23 -20.65 39.07
N ASP A 504 26.62 -19.39 38.82
CA ASP A 504 27.34 -18.56 39.80
C ASP A 504 26.56 -18.36 41.12
N ALA A 505 25.27 -18.70 41.12
CA ALA A 505 24.35 -18.63 42.26
C ALA A 505 24.11 -19.98 42.96
N ALA A 506 24.74 -21.08 42.52
CA ALA A 506 24.52 -22.41 43.07
C ALA A 506 24.96 -22.49 44.54
N ARG A 507 24.00 -22.43 45.46
CA ARG A 507 24.21 -22.61 46.90
C ARG A 507 23.54 -23.92 47.35
N PRO A 508 24.19 -24.74 48.19
CA PRO A 508 23.64 -26.01 48.63
C PRO A 508 22.38 -25.82 49.49
N GLY A 509 21.41 -26.73 49.33
CA GLY A 509 20.19 -26.78 50.14
C GLY A 509 19.09 -25.79 49.73
N ASN A 510 17.94 -25.89 50.40
CA ASN A 510 16.78 -25.04 50.12
C ASN A 510 17.06 -23.56 50.40
N ALA A 511 17.77 -23.25 51.48
CA ALA A 511 18.25 -21.90 51.83
C ALA A 511 19.01 -21.23 50.67
N GLY A 512 19.92 -22.02 50.07
CA GLY A 512 20.73 -21.59 48.96
C GLY A 512 19.90 -21.27 47.73
N PHE A 513 18.97 -22.15 47.37
CA PHE A 513 18.04 -21.93 46.26
C PHE A 513 17.15 -20.70 46.46
N VAL A 514 16.56 -20.53 47.65
CA VAL A 514 15.71 -19.36 47.95
C VAL A 514 16.51 -18.08 47.79
N THR A 515 17.71 -18.02 48.36
CA THR A 515 18.54 -16.81 48.27
C THR A 515 18.92 -16.51 46.82
N ALA A 516 19.33 -17.52 46.05
CA ALA A 516 19.63 -17.37 44.63
C ALA A 516 18.41 -16.91 43.81
N ALA A 517 17.22 -17.44 44.10
CA ALA A 517 15.99 -17.03 43.42
C ALA A 517 15.62 -15.57 43.71
N PHE A 518 15.76 -15.13 44.96
CA PHE A 518 15.53 -13.73 45.35
C PHE A 518 16.54 -12.79 44.68
N GLU A 519 17.83 -13.12 44.71
CA GLU A 519 18.87 -12.30 44.07
C GLU A 519 18.69 -12.26 42.55
N HIS A 520 18.31 -13.37 41.92
CA HIS A 520 18.17 -13.45 40.47
C HIS A 520 16.88 -12.81 39.94
N ILE A 521 15.76 -12.92 40.67
CA ILE A 521 14.45 -12.40 40.24
C ILE A 521 14.19 -10.98 40.75
N LEU A 522 14.47 -10.73 42.04
CA LEU A 522 14.15 -9.48 42.72
C LEU A 522 15.37 -8.57 42.91
N SER A 523 16.57 -8.99 42.49
CA SER A 523 17.82 -8.22 42.64
C SER A 523 18.13 -7.79 44.08
N ARG A 524 17.64 -8.55 45.07
CA ARG A 524 17.90 -8.32 46.51
C ARG A 524 17.97 -9.65 47.27
N PRO A 525 18.69 -9.72 48.41
CA PRO A 525 18.61 -10.88 49.28
C PRO A 525 17.24 -10.97 50.00
N PRO A 526 16.79 -12.18 50.38
CA PRO A 526 15.60 -12.35 51.22
C PRO A 526 15.87 -11.85 52.65
N SER A 527 14.85 -11.29 53.29
CA SER A 527 14.88 -11.04 54.73
C SER A 527 14.83 -12.35 55.52
N ARG A 528 15.18 -12.31 56.81
CA ARG A 528 15.15 -13.51 57.68
C ARG A 528 13.76 -14.16 57.75
N ALA A 529 12.70 -13.36 57.76
CA ALA A 529 11.33 -13.84 57.78
C ALA A 529 10.93 -14.48 56.44
N GLU A 530 11.25 -13.81 55.32
CA GLU A 530 10.99 -14.35 53.96
C GLU A 530 11.72 -15.67 53.72
N LEU A 531 12.99 -15.76 54.15
CA LEU A 531 13.79 -16.97 54.01
C LEU A 531 13.18 -18.14 54.78
N ALA A 532 12.82 -17.93 56.06
CA ALA A 532 12.22 -18.96 56.90
C ALA A 532 10.88 -19.46 56.34
N GLU A 533 10.03 -18.57 55.84
CA GLU A 533 8.74 -18.92 55.24
C GLU A 533 8.92 -19.74 53.95
N CYS A 534 9.81 -19.30 53.07
CA CYS A 534 10.09 -20.00 51.82
C CYS A 534 10.72 -21.39 52.06
N GLU A 535 11.61 -21.52 53.04
CA GLU A 535 12.17 -22.81 53.44
C GLU A 535 11.11 -23.75 54.00
N GLY A 536 10.24 -23.25 54.88
CA GLY A 536 9.12 -24.00 55.42
C GLY A 536 8.19 -24.50 54.32
N TYR A 537 7.85 -23.65 53.36
CA TYR A 537 7.06 -24.02 52.18
C TYR A 537 7.73 -25.13 51.35
N LEU A 538 9.02 -24.98 51.03
CA LEU A 538 9.74 -25.97 50.23
C LEU A 538 9.84 -27.33 50.96
N GLN A 539 10.01 -27.33 52.28
CA GLN A 539 10.02 -28.55 53.09
C GLN A 539 8.65 -29.24 53.09
N GLN A 540 7.58 -28.49 53.36
CA GLN A 540 6.21 -29.02 53.39
C GLN A 540 5.80 -29.62 52.03
N GLN A 541 6.05 -28.90 50.94
CA GLN A 541 5.68 -29.38 49.60
C GLN A 541 6.52 -30.57 49.14
N SER A 542 7.81 -30.61 49.48
CA SER A 542 8.65 -31.77 49.19
C SER A 542 8.20 -33.03 49.94
N ALA A 543 7.65 -32.87 51.14
CA ALA A 543 7.06 -33.98 51.90
C ALA A 543 5.72 -34.46 51.31
N SER A 544 4.89 -33.54 50.80
CA SER A 544 3.58 -33.87 50.21
C SER A 544 3.67 -34.48 48.80
N SER A 545 4.74 -34.25 48.04
CA SER A 545 4.92 -34.82 46.69
C SER A 545 6.35 -35.35 46.47
N PRO A 546 6.70 -36.53 47.02
CA PRO A 546 8.05 -37.08 46.97
C PRO A 546 8.52 -37.45 45.54
N LYS A 547 7.57 -37.73 44.63
CA LYS A 547 7.85 -38.20 43.26
C LYS A 547 8.51 -37.14 42.37
N ASP A 548 8.34 -35.86 42.66
CA ASP A 548 8.85 -34.77 41.83
C ASP A 548 10.19 -34.20 42.32
N GLY A 549 10.80 -34.79 43.35
CA GLY A 549 12.12 -34.40 43.86
C GLY A 549 12.23 -32.94 44.30
N GLY A 550 11.10 -32.30 44.65
CA GLY A 550 11.04 -30.88 45.00
C GLY A 550 11.07 -29.90 43.81
N SER A 551 11.11 -30.36 42.55
CA SER A 551 11.14 -29.48 41.36
C SER A 551 9.90 -28.58 41.30
N ARG A 552 8.70 -29.18 41.40
CA ARG A 552 7.44 -28.41 41.35
C ARG A 552 7.30 -27.39 42.48
N ALA A 553 7.85 -27.67 43.66
CA ALA A 553 7.85 -26.75 44.79
C ALA A 553 8.72 -25.51 44.47
N ARG A 554 9.89 -25.71 43.87
CA ARG A 554 10.79 -24.64 43.42
C ARG A 554 10.18 -23.82 42.29
N GLU A 555 9.54 -24.46 41.32
CA GLU A 555 8.80 -23.80 40.25
C GLU A 555 7.67 -22.92 40.79
N SER A 556 6.95 -23.42 41.79
CA SER A 556 5.86 -22.69 42.45
C SER A 556 6.36 -21.47 43.22
N LEU A 557 7.49 -21.61 43.92
CA LEU A 557 8.15 -20.49 44.58
C LEU A 557 8.58 -19.42 43.56
N VAL A 558 9.20 -19.83 42.45
CA VAL A 558 9.59 -18.89 41.38
C VAL A 558 8.39 -18.15 40.81
N ARG A 559 7.26 -18.81 40.57
CA ARG A 559 6.01 -18.14 40.15
C ARG A 559 5.53 -17.12 41.18
N ALA A 560 5.60 -17.45 42.46
CA ALA A 560 5.22 -16.52 43.52
C ALA A 560 6.12 -15.28 43.55
N LEU A 561 7.43 -15.44 43.30
CA LEU A 561 8.38 -14.33 43.21
C LEU A 561 8.14 -13.44 41.98
N LEU A 562 7.79 -14.02 40.82
CA LEU A 562 7.43 -13.25 39.63
C LEU A 562 6.13 -12.44 39.79
N ASN A 563 5.27 -12.82 40.74
CA ASN A 563 4.05 -12.08 41.06
C ASN A 563 4.24 -11.05 42.19
N GLN A 564 5.46 -10.89 42.73
CA GLN A 564 5.74 -9.87 43.74
C GLN A 564 5.73 -8.47 43.13
N ASN A 565 5.30 -7.48 43.92
CA ASN A 565 5.37 -6.08 43.51
C ASN A 565 6.81 -5.63 43.21
N ASP A 566 7.77 -6.18 43.97
CA ASP A 566 9.21 -5.94 43.76
C ASP A 566 9.69 -6.40 42.37
N PHE A 567 9.05 -7.40 41.76
CA PHE A 567 9.39 -7.83 40.40
C PHE A 567 8.86 -6.85 39.34
N LEU A 568 7.67 -6.29 39.53
CA LEU A 568 7.01 -5.41 38.55
C LEU A 568 7.39 -3.93 38.68
N THR A 569 8.18 -3.58 39.70
CA THR A 569 8.52 -2.19 40.01
C THR A 569 10.02 -1.92 39.95
N VAL A 570 10.37 -0.78 39.38
CA VAL A 570 11.73 -0.20 39.35
C VAL A 570 11.78 0.88 40.42
N ARG A 571 12.83 0.88 41.25
CA ARG A 571 12.97 1.74 42.43
C ARG A 571 14.29 2.47 42.50
#